data_AF-A0A970LDD0-F1
#
_entry.id   AF-A0A970LDD0-F1
#
_cell.length_a   1.000
_cell.length_b   1.000
_cell.length_c   1.000
_cell.angle_alpha   90.00
_cell.angle_beta   90.00
_cell.angle_gamma   90.00
#
_symmetry.space_group_name_H-M   'P 1'
#
loop_
_entity.id
_entity.type
_entity.pdbx_description
1 polymer ?
#
loop_
_entity_poly.entity_id
_entity_poly.type
_entity_poly.pdbx_seq_one_letter_code
_entity_poly.pdbx_strand_id
1 'polypeptide(L)'
;MSDQKANEVTTPRTQQVEPRNECIRVNKVYDWVYFETTQVQEIEIPEDSLEVIEEALDEGNQLIVTGTINLPEDVDANIVSVVRKTVIINDNPVEVGCTQVLKTVTLNISVFNATTGSPDPITTFTDSFQILERVGLCFPEPFTTDNITLNIISAEAIALSDVPVNGNFIFDVGICQEIQVETEVKLEVLARFCQPRGNTIDCSPYQWSCTTPTFPEQCPDLFPGM
;
A
#
# COMPACT_ATOMS: atom_id res chain seq x y z
N MET A 1 66.55 -32.55 0.80
CA MET A 1 65.48 -32.78 1.79
C MET A 1 64.86 -31.40 2.05
N SER A 2 64.00 -30.93 1.14
CA SER A 2 62.54 -31.09 1.12
C SER A 2 61.85 -30.33 2.25
N ASP A 3 61.76 -29.00 2.11
CA ASP A 3 60.81 -28.17 2.87
C ASP A 3 59.53 -28.01 2.04
N GLN A 4 58.53 -28.83 2.34
CA GLN A 4 57.17 -28.61 1.89
C GLN A 4 56.61 -27.41 2.68
N LYS A 5 56.45 -26.26 2.03
CA LYS A 5 55.51 -25.23 2.50
C LYS A 5 54.12 -25.87 2.48
N ALA A 6 53.59 -26.16 3.66
CA ALA A 6 52.19 -26.47 3.82
C ALA A 6 51.37 -25.30 3.27
N ASN A 7 50.59 -25.57 2.23
CA ASN A 7 49.52 -24.67 1.80
C ASN A 7 48.56 -24.52 2.97
N GLU A 8 48.53 -23.32 3.55
CA GLU A 8 47.50 -22.94 4.50
C GLU A 8 46.19 -22.87 3.71
N VAL A 9 45.41 -23.95 3.79
CA VAL A 9 44.03 -23.98 3.28
C VAL A 9 43.27 -22.97 4.12
N THR A 10 43.10 -21.78 3.56
CA THR A 10 42.19 -20.76 4.08
C THR A 10 40.80 -21.35 3.99
N THR A 11 40.39 -21.98 5.08
CA THR A 11 39.03 -22.48 5.26
C THR A 11 38.15 -21.23 5.17
N PRO A 12 37.17 -21.15 4.24
CA PRO A 12 36.24 -20.04 4.24
C PRO A 12 35.61 -20.04 5.63
N ARG A 13 35.73 -18.93 6.37
CA ARG A 13 35.15 -18.83 7.71
C ARG A 13 33.70 -19.22 7.59
N THR A 14 33.38 -20.39 8.14
CA THR A 14 32.04 -20.93 8.20
C THR A 14 31.16 -19.88 8.88
N GLN A 15 29.97 -19.72 8.31
CA GLN A 15 28.81 -19.07 8.90
C GLN A 15 28.95 -18.91 10.41
N GLN A 16 28.85 -17.67 10.92
CA GLN A 16 28.89 -17.46 12.38
C GLN A 16 27.85 -18.38 13.02
N VAL A 17 28.32 -19.29 13.88
CA VAL A 17 27.51 -20.38 14.46
C VAL A 17 26.42 -19.82 15.36
N GLU A 18 26.70 -18.69 16.02
CA GLU A 18 25.78 -17.95 16.87
C GLU A 18 25.46 -16.60 16.23
N PRO A 19 24.18 -16.16 16.22
CA PRO A 19 23.81 -14.82 15.79
C PRO A 19 24.51 -13.78 16.68
N ARG A 20 25.00 -12.71 16.06
CA ARG A 20 25.64 -11.60 16.79
C ARG A 20 24.71 -10.40 16.85
N ASN A 21 25.00 -9.51 17.78
CA ASN A 21 24.34 -8.22 17.86
C ASN A 21 24.74 -7.39 16.65
N GLU A 22 23.79 -7.16 15.77
CA GLU A 22 23.90 -6.30 14.61
C GLU A 22 23.16 -5.00 14.90
N CYS A 23 23.83 -3.87 14.67
CA CYS A 23 23.20 -2.55 14.79
C CYS A 23 22.62 -2.15 13.42
N ILE A 24 21.29 -2.18 13.30
CA ILE A 24 20.57 -1.88 12.07
C ILE A 24 19.87 -0.52 12.16
N ARG A 25 19.81 0.18 11.02
CA ARG A 25 19.04 1.40 10.84
C ARG A 25 17.75 1.03 10.09
N VAL A 26 16.61 1.18 10.74
CA VAL A 26 15.29 0.79 10.19
C VAL A 26 14.21 1.78 10.63
N ASN A 27 13.11 1.83 9.90
CA ASN A 27 11.89 2.47 10.37
C ASN A 27 11.20 1.52 11.36
N LYS A 28 10.95 2.01 12.58
CA LYS A 28 10.09 1.32 13.54
C LYS A 28 8.67 1.83 13.37
N VAL A 29 7.74 0.89 13.19
CA VAL A 29 6.31 1.14 13.21
C VAL A 29 5.85 1.21 14.67
N TYR A 30 5.26 2.35 15.07
CA TYR A 30 4.73 2.61 16.41
C TYR A 30 3.24 2.35 16.52
N ASP A 31 2.52 2.60 15.42
CA ASP A 31 1.12 2.25 15.27
C ASP A 31 0.86 1.88 13.82
N TRP A 32 -0.09 0.99 13.61
CA TRP A 32 -0.50 0.55 12.29
C TRP A 32 -1.99 0.21 12.33
N VAL A 33 -2.77 1.03 11.66
CA VAL A 33 -4.22 0.89 11.60
C VAL A 33 -4.62 0.58 10.17
N TYR A 34 -5.28 -0.56 9.99
CA TYR A 34 -5.99 -0.89 8.76
C TYR A 34 -7.46 -0.57 8.93
N PHE A 35 -8.06 0.07 7.93
CA PHE A 35 -9.47 0.44 7.99
C PHE A 35 -10.07 0.57 6.60
N GLU A 36 -11.39 0.44 6.54
CA GLU A 36 -12.18 0.58 5.34
C GLU A 36 -13.08 1.82 5.44
N THR A 37 -13.38 2.38 4.28
CA THR A 37 -14.36 3.45 4.15
C THR A 37 -15.33 3.07 3.06
N THR A 38 -16.61 3.02 3.40
CA THR A 38 -17.70 2.81 2.44
C THR A 38 -18.59 4.04 2.41
N GLN A 39 -18.93 4.48 1.20
CA GLN A 39 -19.80 5.63 1.02
C GLN A 39 -20.64 5.50 -0.25
N VAL A 40 -21.95 5.71 -0.10
CA VAL A 40 -22.85 5.86 -1.24
C VAL A 40 -22.71 7.27 -1.80
N GLN A 41 -22.45 7.37 -3.10
CA GLN A 41 -22.31 8.62 -3.84
C GLN A 41 -23.38 8.72 -4.92
N GLU A 42 -24.00 9.88 -5.00
CA GLU A 42 -24.85 10.27 -6.13
C GLU A 42 -23.98 11.04 -7.10
N ILE A 43 -23.84 10.50 -8.31
CA ILE A 43 -23.01 11.07 -9.37
C ILE A 43 -23.91 11.67 -10.44
N GLU A 44 -23.81 12.97 -10.62
CA GLU A 44 -24.54 13.71 -11.65
C GLU A 44 -24.08 13.26 -13.04
N ILE A 45 -25.06 12.91 -13.89
CA ILE A 45 -24.78 12.51 -15.26
C ILE A 45 -24.68 13.80 -16.11
N PRO A 46 -23.56 14.03 -16.83
CA PRO A 46 -23.44 15.15 -17.76
C PRO A 46 -24.59 15.16 -18.78
N GLU A 47 -25.09 16.35 -19.14
CA GLU A 47 -26.28 16.51 -19.99
C GLU A 47 -26.17 15.76 -21.33
N ASP A 48 -25.00 15.79 -21.97
CA ASP A 48 -24.70 15.08 -23.21
C ASP A 48 -24.72 13.55 -23.05
N SER A 49 -24.22 13.06 -21.92
CA SER A 49 -24.28 11.64 -21.57
C SER A 49 -25.70 11.20 -21.21
N LEU A 50 -26.45 12.05 -20.52
CA LEU A 50 -27.82 11.78 -20.11
C LEU A 50 -28.73 11.63 -21.33
N GLU A 51 -28.60 12.51 -22.33
CA GLU A 51 -29.37 12.44 -23.59
C GLU A 51 -29.15 11.08 -24.31
N VAL A 52 -27.89 10.64 -24.43
CA VAL A 52 -27.54 9.34 -25.05
C VAL A 52 -28.11 8.16 -24.26
N ILE A 53 -28.08 8.24 -22.93
CA ILE A 53 -28.61 7.19 -22.05
C ILE A 53 -30.14 7.10 -22.15
N GLU A 54 -30.83 8.24 -22.12
CA GLU A 54 -32.28 8.32 -22.24
C GLU A 54 -32.77 7.83 -23.60
N GLU A 55 -32.10 8.22 -24.70
CA GLU A 55 -32.40 7.70 -26.05
C GLU A 55 -32.29 6.16 -26.09
N ALA A 56 -31.21 5.60 -25.54
CA ALA A 56 -31.03 4.16 -25.51
C ALA A 56 -32.12 3.44 -24.70
N LEU A 57 -32.56 4.02 -23.57
CA LEU A 57 -33.64 3.48 -22.75
C LEU A 57 -35.00 3.56 -23.44
N ASP A 58 -35.29 4.66 -24.13
CA ASP A 58 -36.53 4.86 -24.90
C ASP A 58 -36.65 3.88 -26.08
N GLU A 59 -35.53 3.48 -26.67
CA GLU A 59 -35.45 2.38 -27.65
C GLU A 59 -35.67 0.98 -27.04
N GLY A 60 -35.75 0.88 -25.71
CA GLY A 60 -35.94 -0.37 -24.98
C GLY A 60 -34.65 -1.16 -24.74
N ASN A 61 -33.48 -0.55 -24.87
CA ASN A 61 -32.22 -1.19 -24.54
C ASN A 61 -32.05 -1.39 -23.03
N GLN A 62 -31.39 -2.47 -22.64
CA GLN A 62 -30.90 -2.68 -21.29
C GLN A 62 -29.48 -2.14 -21.17
N LEU A 63 -29.19 -1.47 -20.06
CA LEU A 63 -27.88 -0.88 -19.79
C LEU A 63 -27.14 -1.66 -18.71
N ILE A 64 -25.81 -1.55 -18.74
CA ILE A 64 -24.92 -1.92 -17.65
C ILE A 64 -24.04 -0.71 -17.37
N VAL A 65 -23.97 -0.29 -16.11
CA VAL A 65 -23.15 0.83 -15.67
C VAL A 65 -21.96 0.29 -14.87
N THR A 66 -20.75 0.71 -15.24
CA THR A 66 -19.53 0.34 -14.52
C THR A 66 -18.79 1.57 -14.05
N GLY A 67 -18.28 1.51 -12.82
CA GLY A 67 -17.38 2.51 -12.25
C GLY A 67 -16.00 1.90 -12.03
N THR A 68 -14.94 2.62 -12.37
CA THR A 68 -13.55 2.20 -12.09
C THR A 68 -12.77 3.31 -11.42
N ILE A 69 -11.93 2.91 -10.46
CA ILE A 69 -10.99 3.76 -9.73
C ILE A 69 -9.60 3.14 -9.92
N ASN A 70 -8.73 3.80 -10.67
CA ASN A 70 -7.39 3.34 -10.99
C ASN A 70 -6.40 3.89 -9.97
N LEU A 71 -5.76 3.01 -9.21
CA LEU A 71 -4.72 3.41 -8.26
C LEU A 71 -3.34 3.45 -8.95
N PRO A 72 -2.49 4.44 -8.61
CA PRO A 72 -2.72 5.50 -7.63
C PRO A 72 -3.37 6.77 -8.22
N GLU A 73 -3.66 6.82 -9.53
CA GLU A 73 -4.00 8.08 -10.20
C GLU A 73 -5.33 8.71 -9.74
N ASP A 74 -6.34 7.87 -9.47
CA ASP A 74 -7.71 8.30 -9.20
C ASP A 74 -8.00 8.55 -7.71
N VAL A 75 -7.01 8.39 -6.83
CA VAL A 75 -7.15 8.66 -5.40
C VAL A 75 -5.98 9.50 -4.90
N ASP A 76 -6.26 10.78 -4.65
CA ASP A 76 -5.33 11.66 -3.94
C ASP A 76 -5.70 11.73 -2.46
N ALA A 77 -4.85 11.17 -1.60
CA ALA A 77 -5.11 11.03 -0.17
C ALA A 77 -4.08 11.83 0.64
N ASN A 78 -4.58 12.77 1.45
CA ASN A 78 -3.75 13.70 2.20
C ASN A 78 -4.12 13.75 3.68
N ILE A 79 -3.09 13.79 4.52
CA ILE A 79 -3.25 14.10 5.94
C ILE A 79 -3.40 15.60 6.08
N VAL A 80 -4.59 16.07 6.44
CA VAL A 80 -4.88 17.50 6.52
C VAL A 80 -4.66 18.08 7.91
N SER A 81 -4.79 17.25 8.97
CA SER A 81 -4.49 17.68 10.33
C SER A 81 -4.31 16.48 11.27
N VAL A 82 -3.58 16.68 12.36
CA VAL A 82 -3.49 15.72 13.47
C VAL A 82 -3.71 16.48 14.76
N VAL A 83 -4.77 16.14 15.50
CA VAL A 83 -5.10 16.78 16.79
C VAL A 83 -4.77 15.82 17.92
N ARG A 84 -3.78 16.15 18.74
CA ARG A 84 -3.44 15.39 19.94
C ARG A 84 -4.52 15.52 21.00
N LYS A 85 -4.86 14.39 21.62
CA LYS A 85 -5.79 14.29 22.75
C LYS A 85 -5.32 13.21 23.71
N THR A 86 -5.60 13.39 25.00
CA THR A 86 -5.47 12.32 25.98
C THR A 86 -6.79 11.58 26.09
N VAL A 87 -6.76 10.26 25.90
CA VAL A 87 -7.90 9.37 26.09
C VAL A 87 -7.58 8.33 27.16
N ILE A 88 -8.58 7.85 27.88
CA ILE A 88 -8.39 6.79 28.89
C ILE A 88 -8.59 5.43 28.22
N ILE A 89 -7.56 4.60 28.23
CA ILE A 89 -7.58 3.22 27.72
C ILE A 89 -7.12 2.31 28.86
N ASN A 90 -7.98 1.40 29.32
CA ASN A 90 -7.71 0.51 30.46
C ASN A 90 -7.22 1.26 31.71
N ASP A 91 -7.94 2.32 32.11
CA ASP A 91 -7.61 3.21 33.23
C ASP A 91 -6.26 3.97 33.12
N ASN A 92 -5.59 3.90 31.96
CA ASN A 92 -4.36 4.64 31.69
C ASN A 92 -4.62 5.82 30.75
N PRO A 93 -4.10 7.02 31.06
CA PRO A 93 -4.12 8.13 30.11
C PRO A 93 -3.12 7.84 28.97
N VAL A 94 -3.63 7.81 27.74
CA VAL A 94 -2.87 7.58 26.51
C VAL A 94 -3.01 8.81 25.61
N GLU A 95 -1.88 9.32 25.13
CA GLU A 95 -1.86 10.38 24.13
C GLU A 95 -2.09 9.81 22.73
N VAL A 96 -3.16 10.24 22.08
CA VAL A 96 -3.55 9.84 20.73
C VAL A 96 -3.60 11.04 19.79
N GLY A 97 -3.22 10.82 18.54
CA GLY A 97 -3.43 11.77 17.44
C GLY A 97 -4.74 11.42 16.74
N CYS A 98 -5.71 12.33 16.77
CA CYS A 98 -6.87 12.26 15.88
C CYS A 98 -6.46 12.81 14.52
N THR A 99 -6.04 11.93 13.63
CA THR A 99 -5.61 12.24 12.26
C THR A 99 -6.82 12.39 11.36
N GLN A 100 -6.90 13.52 10.65
CA GLN A 100 -7.93 13.78 9.65
C GLN A 100 -7.34 13.54 8.27
N VAL A 101 -7.98 12.68 7.50
CA VAL A 101 -7.57 12.29 6.14
C VAL A 101 -8.63 12.80 5.17
N LEU A 102 -8.18 13.55 4.16
CA LEU A 102 -9.00 13.99 3.05
C LEU A 102 -8.59 13.20 1.80
N LYS A 103 -9.54 12.50 1.21
CA LYS A 103 -9.37 11.79 -0.06
C LYS A 103 -10.17 12.52 -1.13
N THR A 104 -9.53 12.83 -2.25
CA THR A 104 -10.21 13.22 -3.49
C THR A 104 -10.20 12.01 -4.39
N VAL A 105 -11.39 11.52 -4.76
CA VAL A 105 -11.58 10.30 -5.54
C VAL A 105 -12.15 10.68 -6.89
N THR A 106 -11.51 10.24 -7.97
CA THR A 106 -12.03 10.32 -9.34
C THR A 106 -12.68 8.99 -9.69
N LEU A 107 -13.93 9.03 -10.12
CA LEU A 107 -14.64 7.85 -10.60
C LEU A 107 -14.74 7.90 -12.11
N ASN A 108 -14.27 6.87 -12.80
CA ASN A 108 -14.43 6.71 -14.25
C ASN A 108 -15.65 5.87 -14.53
N ILE A 109 -16.62 6.43 -15.25
CA ILE A 109 -17.92 5.83 -15.48
C ILE A 109 -18.03 5.45 -16.95
N SER A 110 -18.49 4.23 -17.21
CA SER A 110 -18.77 3.72 -18.55
C SER A 110 -20.14 3.07 -18.55
N VAL A 111 -20.94 3.40 -19.57
CA VAL A 111 -22.28 2.83 -19.75
C VAL A 111 -22.28 1.98 -21.01
N PHE A 112 -22.73 0.73 -20.89
CA PHE A 112 -22.76 -0.23 -21.99
C PHE A 112 -24.20 -0.60 -22.35
N ASN A 113 -24.44 -0.85 -23.63
CA ASN A 113 -25.69 -1.44 -24.07
C ASN A 113 -25.62 -2.97 -23.94
N ALA A 114 -26.30 -3.50 -22.92
CA ALA A 114 -26.36 -4.93 -22.63
C ALA A 114 -27.20 -5.72 -23.66
N THR A 115 -28.13 -5.07 -24.34
CA THR A 115 -28.98 -5.70 -25.38
C THR A 115 -28.18 -6.06 -26.62
N THR A 116 -27.24 -5.22 -27.04
CA THR A 116 -26.36 -5.52 -28.18
C THR A 116 -25.18 -6.40 -27.77
N GLY A 117 -24.79 -6.37 -26.49
CA GLY A 117 -23.60 -7.06 -25.98
C GLY A 117 -22.30 -6.47 -26.53
N SER A 118 -22.34 -5.23 -27.03
CA SER A 118 -21.15 -4.52 -27.50
C SER A 118 -20.15 -4.30 -26.36
N PRO A 119 -18.84 -4.53 -26.58
CA PRO A 119 -17.82 -4.20 -25.60
C PRO A 119 -17.52 -2.69 -25.55
N ASP A 120 -18.00 -1.91 -26.52
CA ASP A 120 -17.79 -0.47 -26.57
C ASP A 120 -18.89 0.26 -25.77
N PRO A 121 -18.53 1.20 -24.89
CA PRO A 121 -19.51 1.98 -24.14
C PRO A 121 -20.28 2.94 -25.05
N ILE A 122 -21.55 3.17 -24.74
CA ILE A 122 -22.38 4.18 -25.42
C ILE A 122 -21.99 5.60 -24.98
N THR A 123 -21.53 5.75 -23.73
CA THR A 123 -20.93 6.98 -23.21
C THR A 123 -19.96 6.67 -22.07
N THR A 124 -18.99 7.56 -21.88
CA THR A 124 -18.07 7.54 -20.75
C THR A 124 -17.84 8.95 -20.22
N PHE A 125 -17.77 9.10 -18.91
CA PHE A 125 -17.45 10.37 -18.26
C PHE A 125 -16.79 10.11 -16.91
N THR A 126 -16.29 11.17 -16.28
CA THR A 126 -15.70 11.11 -14.95
C THR A 126 -16.38 12.09 -14.01
N ASP A 127 -16.37 11.77 -12.73
CA ASP A 127 -16.75 12.69 -11.66
C ASP A 127 -15.76 12.60 -10.50
N SER A 128 -15.68 13.66 -9.68
CA SER A 128 -14.78 13.69 -8.54
C SER A 128 -15.48 14.16 -7.27
N PHE A 129 -15.29 13.40 -6.19
CA PHE A 129 -15.86 13.71 -4.88
C PHE A 129 -14.81 13.59 -3.78
N GLN A 130 -15.15 14.12 -2.61
CA GLN A 130 -14.25 14.14 -1.46
C GLN A 130 -14.81 13.35 -0.28
N ILE A 131 -13.94 12.56 0.34
CA ILE A 131 -14.22 11.83 1.57
C ILE A 131 -13.32 12.40 2.67
N LEU A 132 -13.95 12.87 3.75
CA LEU A 132 -13.25 13.33 4.95
C LEU A 132 -13.49 12.36 6.10
N GLU A 133 -12.42 11.82 6.64
CA GLU A 133 -12.50 10.84 7.73
C GLU A 133 -11.47 11.11 8.83
N ARG A 134 -11.62 10.38 9.93
CA ARG A 134 -10.76 10.52 11.11
C ARG A 134 -10.31 9.16 11.62
N VAL A 135 -9.03 9.06 11.91
CA VAL A 135 -8.40 7.86 12.49
C VAL A 135 -7.66 8.26 13.75
N GLY A 136 -7.79 7.46 14.81
CA GLY A 136 -6.99 7.62 16.03
C GLY A 136 -5.69 6.84 15.90
N LEU A 137 -4.56 7.51 16.15
CA LEU A 137 -3.22 6.90 16.13
C LEU A 137 -2.53 7.10 17.48
N CYS A 138 -1.68 6.16 17.88
CA CYS A 138 -0.68 6.38 18.92
C CYS A 138 0.34 7.40 18.41
N PHE A 139 0.25 8.63 18.93
CA PHE A 139 0.97 9.77 18.36
C PHE A 139 1.52 10.72 19.45
N PRO A 140 2.36 10.20 20.36
CA PRO A 140 3.00 11.03 21.39
C PRO A 140 3.95 12.07 20.78
N GLU A 141 4.34 13.07 21.56
CA GLU A 141 5.52 13.88 21.22
C GLU A 141 6.77 12.98 21.11
N PRO A 142 7.71 13.26 20.17
CA PRO A 142 7.80 14.45 19.31
C PRO A 142 7.26 14.23 17.88
N PHE A 143 6.36 13.25 17.64
CA PHE A 143 5.95 12.93 16.27
C PHE A 143 5.31 14.12 15.50
N THR A 144 5.58 14.21 14.21
CA THR A 144 4.93 15.16 13.29
C THR A 144 4.19 14.40 12.20
N THR A 145 3.46 15.12 11.34
CA THR A 145 2.79 14.51 10.17
C THR A 145 3.75 13.75 9.27
N ASP A 146 5.04 14.11 9.27
CA ASP A 146 6.10 13.44 8.50
C ASP A 146 6.39 12.02 9.01
N ASN A 147 5.94 11.69 10.23
CA ASN A 147 6.00 10.35 10.78
C ASN A 147 4.81 9.49 10.37
N ILE A 148 3.85 10.01 9.60
CA ILE A 148 2.66 9.27 9.23
C ILE A 148 2.72 8.90 7.75
N THR A 149 2.63 7.62 7.47
CA THR A 149 2.49 7.08 6.11
C THR A 149 1.07 6.58 5.93
N LEU A 150 0.42 7.02 4.84
CA LEU A 150 -0.90 6.54 4.43
C LEU A 150 -0.75 5.79 3.10
N ASN A 151 -1.36 4.63 3.00
CA ASN A 151 -1.33 3.81 1.79
C ASN A 151 -2.74 3.32 1.45
N ILE A 152 -3.16 3.57 0.21
CA ILE A 152 -4.43 3.07 -0.33
C ILE A 152 -4.16 1.71 -0.95
N ILE A 153 -4.77 0.67 -0.39
CA ILE A 153 -4.52 -0.73 -0.76
C ILE A 153 -5.41 -1.13 -1.93
N SER A 154 -6.69 -0.76 -1.88
CA SER A 154 -7.65 -0.96 -2.97
C SER A 154 -8.77 0.07 -2.91
N ALA A 155 -9.36 0.33 -4.06
CA ALA A 155 -10.55 1.17 -4.20
C ALA A 155 -11.46 0.52 -5.24
N GLU A 156 -12.74 0.39 -4.89
CA GLU A 156 -13.76 -0.24 -5.72
C GLU A 156 -15.01 0.62 -5.74
N ALA A 157 -15.72 0.60 -6.87
CA ALA A 157 -16.99 1.29 -7.03
C ALA A 157 -17.99 0.34 -7.71
N ILE A 158 -19.18 0.22 -7.12
CA ILE A 158 -20.25 -0.64 -7.63
C ILE A 158 -21.45 0.24 -7.92
N ALA A 159 -21.94 0.23 -9.17
CA ALA A 159 -23.20 0.87 -9.51
C ALA A 159 -24.34 0.16 -8.78
N LEU A 160 -25.15 0.91 -8.05
CA LEU A 160 -26.35 0.42 -7.36
C LEU A 160 -27.60 0.45 -8.26
N SER A 161 -27.49 1.09 -9.42
CA SER A 161 -28.54 1.15 -10.45
C SER A 161 -27.90 1.25 -11.83
N ASP A 162 -28.44 0.48 -12.77
CA ASP A 162 -28.08 0.55 -14.19
C ASP A 162 -28.89 1.60 -14.96
N VAL A 163 -29.80 2.30 -14.28
CA VAL A 163 -30.63 3.37 -14.85
C VAL A 163 -30.48 4.66 -14.03
N PRO A 164 -30.58 5.84 -14.68
CA PRO A 164 -30.57 7.12 -13.99
C PRO A 164 -31.69 7.24 -12.95
N VAL A 165 -31.37 7.76 -11.77
CA VAL A 165 -32.32 8.12 -10.71
C VAL A 165 -32.24 9.63 -10.51
N ASN A 166 -33.26 10.36 -10.96
CA ASN A 166 -33.28 11.83 -10.95
C ASN A 166 -32.04 12.48 -11.61
N GLY A 167 -31.59 11.92 -12.74
CA GLY A 167 -30.40 12.41 -13.47
C GLY A 167 -29.05 11.97 -12.89
N ASN A 168 -29.04 11.06 -11.91
CA ASN A 168 -27.81 10.59 -11.27
C ASN A 168 -27.64 9.07 -11.41
N PHE A 169 -26.39 8.61 -11.39
CA PHE A 169 -26.05 7.25 -11.02
C PHE A 169 -25.70 7.17 -9.55
N ILE A 170 -26.07 6.07 -8.90
CA ILE A 170 -25.77 5.84 -7.48
C ILE A 170 -24.67 4.78 -7.42
N PHE A 171 -23.55 5.10 -6.79
CA PHE A 171 -22.43 4.19 -6.59
C PHE A 171 -22.19 3.92 -5.11
N ASP A 172 -21.92 2.67 -4.76
CA ASP A 172 -21.30 2.32 -3.49
C ASP A 172 -19.79 2.24 -3.69
N VAL A 173 -19.06 3.12 -3.01
CA VAL A 173 -17.61 3.25 -3.14
C VAL A 173 -16.95 2.73 -1.87
N GLY A 174 -16.07 1.74 -2.03
CA GLY A 174 -15.28 1.14 -0.97
C GLY A 174 -13.79 1.45 -1.15
N ILE A 175 -13.12 1.87 -0.07
CA ILE A 175 -11.66 2.10 -0.06
C ILE A 175 -11.05 1.37 1.11
N CYS A 176 -10.10 0.47 0.83
CA CYS A 176 -9.27 -0.21 1.82
C CYS A 176 -7.93 0.50 1.93
N GLN A 177 -7.50 0.77 3.15
CA GLN A 177 -6.30 1.58 3.38
C GLN A 177 -5.65 1.25 4.72
N GLU A 178 -4.38 1.63 4.81
CA GLU A 178 -3.62 1.53 6.03
C GLU A 178 -2.90 2.84 6.33
N ILE A 179 -2.79 3.14 7.62
CA ILE A 179 -2.05 4.28 8.12
C ILE A 179 -1.07 3.81 9.19
N GLN A 180 0.16 4.28 9.09
CA GLN A 180 1.27 3.85 9.94
C GLN A 180 1.95 5.08 10.55
N VAL A 181 2.34 4.97 11.81
CA VAL A 181 3.23 5.95 12.44
C VAL A 181 4.63 5.34 12.51
N GLU A 182 5.58 5.93 11.79
CA GLU A 182 6.95 5.44 11.69
C GLU A 182 7.97 6.50 12.08
N THR A 183 9.06 6.05 12.69
CA THR A 183 10.29 6.85 12.75
C THR A 183 11.52 5.98 12.63
N GLU A 184 12.58 6.58 12.12
CA GLU A 184 13.86 5.92 11.98
C GLU A 184 14.50 5.71 13.34
N VAL A 185 14.92 4.47 13.59
CA VAL A 185 15.61 4.07 14.81
C VAL A 185 16.86 3.27 14.49
N LYS A 186 17.76 3.20 15.46
CA LYS A 186 18.88 2.25 15.48
C LYS A 186 18.51 1.13 16.44
N LEU A 187 18.41 -0.09 15.95
CA LEU A 187 18.09 -1.26 16.74
C LEU A 187 19.29 -2.20 16.79
N GLU A 188 19.51 -2.79 17.96
CA GLU A 188 20.41 -3.91 18.14
C GLU A 188 19.59 -5.20 18.01
N VAL A 189 19.88 -6.02 17.01
CA VAL A 189 19.18 -7.29 16.74
C VAL A 189 20.16 -8.45 16.73
N LEU A 190 19.75 -9.61 17.24
CA LEU A 190 20.50 -10.86 17.04
C LEU A 190 20.22 -11.38 15.63
N ALA A 191 21.12 -11.11 14.68
CA ALA A 191 20.94 -11.45 13.28
C ALA A 191 22.14 -12.20 12.70
N ARG A 192 21.93 -12.81 11.53
CA ARG A 192 22.98 -13.45 10.71
C ARG A 192 22.77 -13.05 9.26
N PHE A 193 23.86 -12.84 8.52
CA PHE A 193 23.75 -12.61 7.08
C PHE A 193 23.09 -13.81 6.38
N CYS A 194 22.03 -13.53 5.61
CA CYS A 194 21.46 -14.50 4.71
C CYS A 194 22.44 -14.74 3.55
N GLN A 195 22.82 -16.00 3.33
CA GLN A 195 23.53 -16.40 2.11
C GLN A 195 22.53 -17.03 1.15
N PRO A 196 22.64 -16.78 -0.18
CA PRO A 196 21.85 -17.52 -1.14
C PRO A 196 22.17 -19.01 -1.01
N ARG A 197 21.13 -19.87 -1.02
CA ARG A 197 21.36 -21.31 -1.13
C ARG A 197 22.03 -21.62 -2.47
N GLY A 198 22.95 -22.58 -2.51
CA GLY A 198 23.44 -23.11 -3.78
C GLY A 198 22.29 -23.74 -4.58
N ASN A 199 22.37 -23.70 -5.90
CA ASN A 199 21.41 -24.44 -6.73
C ASN A 199 21.74 -25.94 -6.68
N THR A 200 21.26 -26.63 -5.64
CA THR A 200 21.43 -28.08 -5.44
C THR A 200 20.45 -28.92 -6.27
N ILE A 201 19.56 -28.28 -7.05
CA ILE A 201 18.59 -28.93 -7.92
C ILE A 201 18.99 -28.59 -9.36
N ASP A 202 19.59 -29.56 -10.06
CA ASP A 202 20.07 -29.37 -11.43
C ASP A 202 18.92 -29.55 -12.43
N CYS A 203 18.54 -28.48 -13.12
CA CYS A 203 17.51 -28.47 -14.16
C CYS A 203 18.06 -28.04 -15.53
N SER A 204 19.39 -27.96 -15.70
CA SER A 204 20.04 -27.42 -16.91
C SER A 204 21.02 -28.43 -17.52
N PRO A 205 21.11 -28.56 -18.86
CA PRO A 205 22.12 -29.40 -19.51
C PRO A 205 23.54 -28.78 -19.48
N TYR A 206 23.69 -27.54 -19.00
CA TYR A 206 24.96 -26.83 -18.92
C TYR A 206 25.21 -26.31 -17.50
N GLN A 207 26.43 -26.54 -16.98
CA GLN A 207 26.86 -26.07 -15.67
C GLN A 207 27.67 -24.78 -15.80
N TRP A 208 27.06 -23.66 -15.39
CA TRP A 208 27.78 -22.42 -15.09
C TRP A 208 27.90 -22.25 -13.58
N SER A 209 29.09 -21.89 -13.10
CA SER A 209 29.31 -21.53 -11.70
C SER A 209 29.18 -20.01 -11.52
N CYS A 210 28.34 -19.60 -10.58
CA CYS A 210 28.25 -18.20 -10.15
C CYS A 210 29.16 -18.00 -8.93
N THR A 211 29.87 -16.87 -8.88
CA THR A 211 30.64 -16.47 -7.71
C THR A 211 29.71 -16.11 -6.57
N THR A 212 29.96 -16.66 -5.38
CA THR A 212 29.20 -16.32 -4.17
C THR A 212 29.43 -14.84 -3.81
N PRO A 213 28.39 -14.08 -3.44
CA PRO A 213 28.55 -12.72 -2.94
C PRO A 213 29.44 -12.70 -1.69
N THR A 214 30.43 -11.81 -1.66
CA THR A 214 31.25 -11.52 -0.47
C THR A 214 30.78 -10.23 0.17
N PHE A 215 30.41 -10.28 1.44
CA PHE A 215 30.06 -9.09 2.22
C PHE A 215 31.32 -8.49 2.86
N PRO A 216 31.46 -7.15 2.89
CA PRO A 216 32.60 -6.50 3.52
C PRO A 216 32.60 -6.71 5.04
N GLU A 217 33.79 -6.82 5.64
CA GLU A 217 33.91 -6.89 7.09
C GLU A 217 33.58 -5.54 7.73
N GLN A 218 32.82 -5.56 8.84
CA GLN A 218 32.60 -4.36 9.64
C GLN A 218 33.87 -4.02 10.42
N CYS A 219 34.22 -2.73 10.47
CA CYS A 219 35.44 -2.21 11.11
C CYS A 219 35.42 -2.46 12.63
N PRO A 220 36.21 -3.42 13.17
CA PRO A 220 36.14 -3.80 14.58
C PRO A 220 36.59 -2.68 15.53
N ASP A 221 37.50 -1.82 15.06
CA ASP A 221 38.06 -0.72 15.85
C ASP A 221 37.06 0.45 16.03
N LEU A 222 36.07 0.57 15.14
CA LEU A 222 35.02 1.59 15.21
C LEU A 222 33.76 1.10 15.93
N PHE A 223 33.56 -0.22 15.98
CA PHE A 223 32.43 -0.86 16.64
C PHE A 223 32.92 -1.95 17.63
N PRO A 224 33.59 -1.56 18.73
CA PRO A 224 34.11 -2.50 19.71
C PRO A 224 32.97 -3.06 20.59
N GLY A 225 32.86 -4.39 20.67
CA GLY A 225 31.87 -5.08 21.51
C GLY A 225 30.96 -6.08 20.81
N MET A 226 31.19 -6.36 19.51
CA MET A 226 30.62 -7.51 18.77
C MET A 226 31.44 -8.80 18.92
#